data_AF-A0A7V9INR3-F1
#
_entry.id   AF-A0A7V9INR3-F1
#
_cell.length_a   1.000
_cell.length_b   1.000
_cell.length_c   1.000
_cell.angle_alpha   90.00
_cell.angle_beta   90.00
_cell.angle_gamma   90.00
#
_symmetry.space_group_name_H-M   'P 1'
#
loop_
_entity.id
_entity.type
_entity.pdbx_description
1 polymer ?
#
loop_
_entity_poly.entity_id
_entity_poly.type
_entity_poly.pdbx_seq_one_letter_code
_entity_poly.pdbx_strand_id
1 'polypeptide(L)' 'MNILPEYLRQLLLDSPETGVDLHVVAITLANGRVIEDVAIVNCSVIACVRGKPFVWFDGSDVASLHVSHRRWGAGHLSTR' A
#
# COMPACT_ATOMS: atom_id res chain seq x y z
N MET A 1 -11.83 3.69 8.91
CA MET A 1 -10.48 3.91 8.33
C MET A 1 -9.76 2.58 8.38
N ASN A 2 -9.04 2.23 7.31
CA ASN A 2 -8.39 0.93 7.21
C ASN A 2 -6.93 1.07 7.66
N ILE A 3 -6.60 0.51 8.83
CA ILE A 3 -5.33 0.76 9.53
C ILE A 3 -4.52 -0.54 9.56
N LEU A 4 -3.23 -0.43 9.30
CA LEU A 4 -2.29 -1.54 9.37
C LEU A 4 -2.00 -1.93 10.81
N PRO A 5 -1.79 -3.23 11.07
CA PRO A 5 -1.19 -3.71 12.30
C PRO A 5 0.13 -3.01 12.65
N GLU A 6 0.38 -2.87 13.95
CA GLU A 6 1.54 -2.13 14.47
C GLU A 6 2.89 -2.70 14.00
N TYR A 7 2.99 -4.02 13.83
CA TYR A 7 4.20 -4.67 13.33
C TYR A 7 4.50 -4.29 11.87
N LEU A 8 3.48 -4.08 11.03
CA LEU A 8 3.67 -3.63 9.65
C LEU A 8 4.00 -2.14 9.57
N ARG A 9 3.49 -1.35 10.51
CA ARG A 9 3.86 0.07 10.65
C ARG A 9 5.35 0.22 10.92
N GLN A 10 5.92 -0.60 11.80
CA GLN A 10 7.36 -0.58 12.09
C GLN A 10 8.19 -0.84 10.81
N LEU A 11 7.79 -1.83 9.99
CA LEU A 11 8.48 -2.10 8.71
C LEU A 11 8.52 -0.90 7.76
N LEU A 12 7.48 -0.07 7.77
CA LEU A 12 7.43 1.15 6.96
C LEU A 12 8.26 2.27 7.55
N LEU A 13 8.32 2.39 8.88
CA LEU A 13 9.19 3.35 9.57
C LEU A 13 10.68 3.05 9.33
N ASP A 14 11.04 1.77 9.22
CA ASP A 14 12.40 1.32 8.91
C ASP A 14 12.74 1.42 7.41
N SER A 15 11.75 1.68 6.54
CA SER A 15 11.93 1.76 5.09
C SER A 15 12.01 3.22 4.61
N PRO A 16 12.86 3.55 3.63
CA PRO A 16 12.89 4.90 3.08
C PRO A 16 11.60 5.24 2.34
N GLU A 17 11.03 6.42 2.59
CA GLU A 17 9.75 6.82 1.99
C GLU A 17 9.84 6.93 0.46
N THR A 18 8.78 6.50 -0.24
CA THR A 18 8.71 6.60 -1.71
C THR A 18 8.44 8.04 -2.19
N GLY A 19 7.92 8.91 -1.31
CA GLY A 19 7.60 10.32 -1.54
C GLY A 19 7.07 11.00 -0.27
N VAL A 20 6.53 12.22 -0.37
CA VAL A 20 6.01 13.00 0.77
C VAL A 20 4.93 12.23 1.54
N ASP A 21 5.29 11.65 2.69
CA ASP A 21 4.42 10.90 3.61
C ASP A 21 3.66 9.71 2.99
N LEU A 22 4.15 9.18 1.86
CA LEU A 22 3.48 8.15 1.08
C LEU A 22 4.41 6.97 0.79
N HIS A 23 3.96 5.78 1.18
CA HIS A 23 4.58 4.52 0.81
C HIS A 23 3.74 3.80 -0.22
N VAL A 24 4.35 3.44 -1.34
CA VAL A 24 3.75 2.55 -2.34
C VAL A 24 4.29 1.14 -2.11
N VAL A 25 3.39 0.22 -1.74
CA VAL A 25 3.76 -1.13 -1.36
C VAL A 25 2.99 -2.16 -2.17
N ALA A 26 3.54 -3.37 -2.25
CA ALA A 26 2.77 -4.57 -2.49
C ALA A 26 2.42 -5.19 -1.13
N ILE A 27 1.14 -5.49 -0.90
CA ILE A 27 0.69 -6.21 0.29
C ILE A 27 0.35 -7.65 -0.07
N THR A 28 0.57 -8.56 0.87
CA THR A 28 0.10 -9.95 0.80
C THR A 28 -0.92 -10.15 1.89
N LEU A 29 -2.12 -10.57 1.50
CA LEU A 29 -3.18 -10.91 2.45
C LEU A 29 -2.95 -12.30 3.07
N ALA A 30 -3.58 -12.57 4.21
CA ALA A 30 -3.51 -13.86 4.91
C ALA A 30 -3.97 -15.05 4.05
N ASN A 31 -4.83 -14.81 3.05
CA ASN A 31 -5.25 -15.82 2.08
C ASN A 31 -4.23 -16.05 0.94
N GLY A 32 -3.05 -15.44 1.00
CA GLY A 32 -1.99 -15.54 0.00
C GLY A 32 -2.17 -14.63 -1.22
N ARG A 33 -3.25 -13.84 -1.28
CA ARG A 33 -3.49 -12.90 -2.38
C ARG A 33 -2.56 -11.71 -2.28
N VAL A 34 -1.81 -11.45 -3.34
CA VAL A 34 -0.95 -10.27 -3.46
C VAL A 34 -1.72 -9.13 -4.12
N ILE A 35 -1.61 -7.94 -3.55
CA ILE A 35 -2.17 -6.70 -4.09
C ILE A 35 -0.99 -5.74 -4.26
N GLU A 36 -0.64 -5.47 -5.51
CA GLU A 36 0.39 -4.50 -5.86
C GLU A 36 -0.18 -3.07 -5.85
N ASP A 37 0.73 -2.09 -5.77
CA ASP A 37 0.43 -0.66 -5.88
C ASP A 37 -0.63 -0.17 -4.87
N VAL A 38 -0.37 -0.43 -3.58
CA VAL A 38 -1.16 0.06 -2.45
C VAL A 38 -0.49 1.29 -1.84
N ALA A 39 -1.24 2.37 -1.73
CA ALA A 39 -0.82 3.61 -1.11
C ALA A 39 -1.07 3.56 0.41
N ILE A 40 0.00 3.74 1.18
CA ILE A 40 -0.05 3.84 2.64
C ILE A 40 0.45 5.22 3.04
N VAL A 41 -0.35 5.92 3.84
CA VAL A 41 -0.02 7.24 4.41
C VAL A 41 0.24 7.12 5.91
N ASN A 42 1.08 8.01 6.44
CA ASN A 42 1.46 8.02 7.87
C ASN A 42 1.98 6.65 8.37
N CYS A 43 2.60 5.86 7.49
CA CYS A 43 3.10 4.51 7.77
C CYS A 43 2.05 3.55 8.36
N SER A 44 0.75 3.83 8.24
CA SER A 44 -0.29 3.09 8.98
C SER A 44 -1.65 3.06 8.29
N VAL A 45 -2.00 4.05 7.48
CA VAL A 45 -3.34 4.16 6.90
C VAL A 45 -3.31 3.73 5.45
N ILE A 46 -4.09 2.72 5.08
CA ILE A 46 -4.26 2.30 3.68
C ILE A 46 -5.20 3.31 3.01
N ALA A 47 -4.64 4.17 2.18
CA ALA A 47 -5.36 5.28 1.55
C ALA A 47 -6.10 4.83 0.28
N CYS A 48 -5.42 4.11 -0.62
CA CYS A 48 -6.02 3.63 -1.86
C CYS A 48 -5.23 2.47 -2.49
N VAL A 49 -5.88 1.80 -3.43
CA VAL A 49 -5.28 0.76 -4.27
C VAL A 49 -5.35 1.25 -5.71
N ARG A 50 -4.24 1.20 -6.45
CA ARG A 50 -4.20 1.70 -7.82
C ARG A 50 -5.24 1.02 -8.70
N GLY A 51 -5.99 1.80 -9.46
CA GLY A 51 -7.02 1.29 -10.39
C GLY A 51 -8.28 0.74 -9.71
N LYS A 52 -8.46 0.95 -8.40
CA LYS A 52 -9.67 0.54 -7.67
C LYS A 52 -10.32 1.75 -6.99
N PRO A 53 -11.66 1.84 -7.01
CA PRO A 53 -12.38 2.97 -6.40
C PRO A 53 -12.41 2.93 -4.88
N PHE A 54 -12.16 1.77 -4.27
CA PHE A 54 -12.12 1.59 -2.81
C PHE A 54 -11.20 0.43 -2.43
N VAL A 55 -10.83 0.39 -1.15
CA VAL A 55 -10.07 -0.70 -0.54
C VAL A 55 -11.05 -1.81 -0.13
N TRP A 56 -10.89 -3.00 -0.69
CA TRP A 56 -11.82 -4.14 -0.56
C TRP A 56 -11.32 -5.25 0.38
N PHE A 57 -10.37 -4.92 1.25
CA PHE A 57 -9.78 -5.81 2.26
C PHE A 57 -9.55 -5.03 3.55
N ASP A 58 -9.43 -5.70 4.70
CA ASP A 58 -9.09 -5.04 5.96
C ASP A 58 -7.57 -4.98 6.18
N GLY A 59 -7.08 -3.95 6.88
CA GLY A 59 -5.68 -3.86 7.26
C GLY A 59 -5.22 -5.03 8.13
N SER A 60 -6.13 -5.59 8.93
CA SER A 60 -5.90 -6.80 9.75
C SER A 60 -5.67 -8.05 8.92
N ASP A 61 -6.17 -8.09 7.67
CA ASP A 61 -5.96 -9.21 6.75
C ASP A 61 -4.58 -9.17 6.09
N VAL A 62 -3.82 -8.08 6.25
CA VAL A 62 -2.49 -7.95 5.67
C VAL A 62 -1.51 -8.79 6.50
N ALA A 63 -0.93 -9.81 5.87
CA ALA A 63 0.05 -10.70 6.49
C ALA A 63 1.48 -10.18 6.32
N SER A 64 1.78 -9.54 5.19
CA SER A 64 3.08 -8.91 4.93
C SER A 64 2.95 -7.78 3.92
N LEU A 65 3.93 -6.88 3.91
CA LEU A 65 4.05 -5.85 2.89
C LEU A 65 5.50 -5.71 2.44
N HIS A 66 5.67 -5.22 1.23
CA HIS A 66 6.97 -4.94 0.64
C HIS A 66 6.92 -3.59 -0.08
N VAL A 67 7.81 -2.67 0.28
CA VAL A 67 7.90 -1.37 -0.38
C VAL A 67 8.45 -1.59 -1.78
N SER A 68 7.64 -1.32 -2.82
CA SER A 68 8.07 -1.58 -4.19
C SER A 68 8.85 -0.40 -4.80
N HIS A 69 8.85 0.76 -4.12
CA HIS A 69 9.37 2.05 -4.60
C HIS A 69 8.91 2.44 -6.02
N ARG A 70 7.88 1.79 -6.56
CA ARG A 70 7.31 2.17 -7.85
C ARG A 70 6.74 3.59 -7.72
N ARG A 71 7.12 4.46 -8.66
CA ARG A 71 6.57 5.81 -8.74
C ARG A 71 5.05 5.73 -8.87
N TRP A 72 4.34 6.38 -7.96
CA TRP A 72 2.92 6.69 -8.10
C TRP A 72 2.76 7.79 -9.17
N GLY A 73 2.92 7.42 -10.44
CA GLY A 73 3.01 8.34 -11.57
C GLY A 73 2.14 7.93 -12.76
N ALA A 74 1.24 8.83 -13.14
CA ALA A 74 0.45 8.96 -14.39
C ALA A 74 0.28 7.69 -15.27
N GLY A 75 -0.52 6.74 -14.81
CA GLY A 75 -0.99 5.60 -15.63
C GLY A 75 -2.39 5.76 -16.22
N HIS A 76 -2.98 6.96 -16.21
CA HIS A 76 -4.25 7.26 -16.88
C HIS A 76 -4.04 8.20 -18.08
N LEU A 77 -2.98 7.97 -18.84
CA LEU A 77 -2.83 8.49 -20.20
C LEU A 77 -2.24 7.37 -21.06
N SER A 78 -2.97 6.25 -21.17
CA SER A 78 -2.84 5.44 -22.37
C SER A 78 -4.07 5.74 -23.21
N THR A 79 -3.86 6.69 -24.12
CA THR A 79 -4.68 6.96 -25.30
C THR A 79 -5.16 5.64 -25.92
N ARG A 80 -6.47 5.50 -26.06
CA ARG A 80 -7.10 4.85 -27.21
C ARG A 80 -8.53 5.34 -27.36
#